data_AF-A0A923YCC2-F1
#
_entry.id   AF-A0A923YCC2-F1
#
_cell.length_a   1.000
_cell.length_b   1.000
_cell.length_c   1.000
_cell.angle_alpha   90.00
_cell.angle_beta   90.00
_cell.angle_gamma   90.00
#
_symmetry.space_group_name_H-M   'P 1'
#
loop_
_entity.id
_entity.type
_entity.pdbx_description
1 polymer ?
#
loop_
_entity_poly.entity_id
_entity_poly.type
_entity_poly.pdbx_seq_one_letter_code
_entity_poly.pdbx_strand_id
1 'polypeptide(L)' 'MNTLLVKSCNYIGALGVALTVIGCLGLALGFLGVYDLQIFAFGLSAGVRIVGSVAIAGCLLSAISYGILDFVDH' A
#
# COMPACT_ATOMS: atom_id res chain seq x y z
N MET A 1 -25.83 -8.36 -12.03
CA MET A 1 -24.84 -7.27 -12.18
C MET A 1 -24.00 -7.06 -10.91
N ASN A 2 -24.53 -7.33 -9.71
CA ASN A 2 -23.83 -7.15 -8.42
C ASN A 2 -22.55 -8.00 -8.25
N THR A 3 -22.52 -9.23 -8.76
CA THR A 3 -21.41 -10.17 -8.57
C THR A 3 -20.09 -9.75 -9.24
N LEU A 4 -20.16 -9.01 -10.35
CA LEU A 4 -18.96 -8.47 -11.03
C LEU A 4 -18.33 -7.32 -10.23
N LEU A 5 -19.17 -6.53 -9.55
CA LEU A 5 -18.76 -5.39 -8.73
C LEU A 5 -18.06 -5.87 -7.46
N VAL A 6 -18.62 -6.87 -6.77
CA VAL A 6 -18.01 -7.52 -5.60
C VAL A 6 -16.66 -8.15 -5.96
N LYS A 7 -16.57 -8.81 -7.12
CA LYS A 7 -15.32 -9.44 -7.58
C LYS A 7 -14.23 -8.39 -7.84
N SER A 8 -14.57 -7.31 -8.54
CA SER A 8 -13.65 -6.19 -8.80
C SER A 8 -13.20 -5.50 -7.52
N CYS A 9 -14.11 -5.29 -6.56
CA CYS A 9 -13.79 -4.65 -5.29
C CYS A 9 -12.84 -5.53 -4.44
N ASN A 10 -13.01 -6.85 -4.47
CA ASN A 10 -12.09 -7.79 -3.83
C ASN A 10 -10.69 -7.74 -4.47
N TYR A 11 -10.57 -7.66 -5.80
CA TYR A 11 -9.29 -7.47 -6.47
C TYR A 11 -8.60 -6.16 -6.09
N ILE A 12 -9.35 -5.05 -5.98
CA ILE A 12 -8.81 -3.74 -5.57
C ILE A 12 -8.37 -3.78 -4.10
N GLY A 13 -9.16 -4.41 -3.22
CA GLY A 13 -8.81 -4.62 -1.82
C GLY A 13 -7.52 -5.43 -1.64
N ALA A 14 -7.38 -6.51 -2.42
CA ALA A 14 -6.18 -7.35 -2.44
C ALA A 14 -4.95 -6.60 -2.97
N LEU A 15 -5.10 -5.77 -4.00
CA LEU A 15 -4.04 -4.88 -4.49
C LEU A 15 -3.63 -3.86 -3.44
N GLY A 16 -4.58 -3.27 -2.71
CA GLY A 16 -4.30 -2.36 -1.60
C GLY A 16 -3.46 -3.02 -0.50
N VAL A 17 -3.83 -4.25 -0.09
CA VAL A 17 -3.04 -5.04 0.86
C VAL A 17 -1.63 -5.33 0.33
N ALA A 18 -1.50 -5.73 -0.93
CA ALA A 18 -0.20 -6.01 -1.52
C ALA A 18 0.70 -4.75 -1.55
N LEU A 19 0.15 -3.60 -1.90
CA LEU A 19 0.84 -2.31 -1.88
C LEU A 19 1.27 -1.91 -0.46
N THR A 20 0.42 -2.12 0.54
CA THR A 20 0.76 -1.90 1.95
C THR A 20 1.93 -2.78 2.39
N VAL A 21 1.87 -4.08 2.09
CA VAL A 21 2.91 -5.04 2.48
C VAL A 21 4.24 -4.70 1.82
N ILE A 22 4.23 -4.34 0.53
CA ILE A 22 5.43 -3.91 -0.21
C ILE A 22 5.98 -2.60 0.37
N GLY A 23 5.13 -1.63 0.70
CA GLY A 23 5.53 -0.38 1.33
C GLY A 23 6.15 -0.58 2.71
N CYS A 24 5.54 -1.41 3.56
CA CYS A 24 6.08 -1.78 4.87
C CYS A 24 7.41 -2.56 4.77
N LEU A 25 7.51 -3.51 3.84
CA LEU A 25 8.76 -4.23 3.55
C LEU A 25 9.86 -3.29 3.08
N GLY A 26 9.56 -2.38 2.16
CA GLY A 26 10.50 -1.36 1.69
C GLY A 26 10.99 -0.44 2.82
N LEU A 27 10.09 -0.08 3.74
CA LEU A 27 10.44 0.72 4.92
C LEU A 27 11.31 -0.08 5.90
N ALA A 28 10.99 -1.35 6.14
CA ALA A 28 11.75 -2.24 7.00
C ALA A 28 13.16 -2.51 6.45
N LEU A 29 13.28 -2.82 5.15
CA LEU A 29 14.55 -3.00 4.44
C LEU A 29 15.38 -1.71 4.43
N GLY A 30 14.73 -0.55 4.31
CA GLY A 30 15.37 0.77 4.43
C GLY A 30 15.91 1.04 5.83
N PHE A 31 15.17 0.65 6.88
CA PHE A 31 15.62 0.76 8.27
C PHE A 31 16.72 -0.23 8.64
N LEU A 32 16.70 -1.44 8.06
CA LEU A 32 17.67 -2.51 8.34
C LEU A 32 19.04 -2.25 7.73
N GLY A 33 19.20 -1.18 6.93
CA GLY A 33 20.47 -0.80 6.33
C GLY A 33 20.97 -1.75 5.24
N VAL A 34 20.11 -2.67 4.77
CA VAL A 34 20.44 -3.70 3.76
C VAL A 34 20.67 -3.09 2.36
N TYR A 35 20.15 -1.88 2.12
CA TYR A 35 20.49 -1.06 0.96
C TYR A 35 21.62 -0.11 1.31
N ASP A 36 22.73 -0.14 0.56
CA ASP A 36 23.91 0.71 0.80
C ASP A 36 23.53 2.21 0.71
N LEU A 37 23.45 2.86 1.88
CA LEU A 37 22.95 4.23 2.04
C LEU A 37 23.96 5.30 1.57
N GLN A 38 25.14 4.94 1.03
CA GLN A 38 26.11 5.95 0.58
C GLN A 38 25.66 6.75 -0.64
N ILE A 39 24.86 6.18 -1.54
CA ILE A 39 24.21 6.91 -2.64
C ILE A 39 22.95 7.65 -2.16
N PHE A 40 22.38 7.25 -1.03
CA PHE A 40 21.11 7.77 -0.51
C PHE A 40 21.27 8.77 0.66
N ALA A 41 22.48 9.01 1.16
CA ALA A 41 22.76 10.03 2.18
C ALA A 41 22.38 11.46 1.73
N PHE A 42 22.25 11.70 0.42
CA PHE A 42 21.72 12.95 -0.15
C PHE A 42 20.18 12.99 -0.24
N GLY A 43 19.47 11.88 -0.03
CA GLY A 43 18.05 11.69 -0.39
C GLY A 43 17.16 10.86 0.55
N LEU A 44 17.68 10.28 1.63
CA LEU A 44 16.95 9.42 2.59
C LEU A 44 15.63 10.00 3.08
N SER A 45 15.57 11.31 3.37
CA SER A 45 14.36 11.99 3.83
C SER A 45 13.27 12.10 2.74
N ALA A 46 13.64 12.06 1.46
CA ALA A 46 12.69 12.05 0.35
C ALA A 46 12.23 10.64 0.02
N GLY A 47 13.14 9.66 0.01
CA GLY A 47 12.83 8.26 -0.29
C GLY A 47 11.90 7.59 0.70
N VAL A 48 12.21 7.68 2.00
CA VAL A 48 11.37 7.08 3.05
C VAL A 48 9.96 7.69 3.06
N ARG A 49 9.84 8.97 2.69
CA ARG A 49 8.56 9.67 2.58
C ARG A 49 7.72 9.14 1.43
N ILE A 50 8.35 8.87 0.27
CA ILE A 50 7.68 8.32 -0.91
C ILE A 50 7.24 6.86 -0.63
N VAL A 51 8.10 6.06 -0.02
CA VAL A 51 7.75 4.67 0.35
C VAL A 51 6.66 4.66 1.43
N GLY A 52 6.73 5.58 2.39
CA GLY A 52 5.70 5.76 3.42
C GLY A 52 4.36 6.20 2.84
N SER A 53 4.32 7.15 1.90
CA SER A 53 3.06 7.57 1.26
C SER A 53 2.45 6.47 0.39
N VAL A 54 3.26 5.61 -0.23
CA VAL A 54 2.78 4.40 -0.92
C VAL A 54 2.15 3.41 0.07
N ALA A 55 2.78 3.18 1.22
CA ALA A 55 2.21 2.29 2.25
C ALA A 55 0.87 2.82 2.79
N ILE A 56 0.78 4.14 3.04
CA ILE A 56 -0.46 4.80 3.50
C ILE A 56 -1.54 4.72 2.42
N ALA A 57 -1.19 4.99 1.16
CA ALA A 57 -2.12 4.90 0.03
C ALA A 57 -2.67 3.48 -0.14
N GLY A 58 -1.83 2.44 0.01
CA GLY A 58 -2.26 1.04 -0.02
C GLY A 58 -3.29 0.71 1.07
N CYS A 59 -3.06 1.17 2.30
CA CYS A 59 -3.99 0.97 3.41
C CYS A 59 -5.34 1.67 3.16
N LEU A 60 -5.31 2.92 2.69
CA LEU A 60 -6.53 3.67 2.38
C LEU A 60 -7.30 3.05 1.23
N LEU A 61 -6.62 2.60 0.18
CA LEU A 61 -7.26 1.95 -0.96
C LEU A 61 -7.93 0.62 -0.56
N SER A 62 -7.29 -0.13 0.35
CA SER A 62 -7.89 -1.35 0.90
C SER A 62 -9.12 -1.04 1.75
N ALA A 63 -9.05 -0.06 2.66
CA ALA A 63 -10.16 0.35 3.51
C ALA A 63 -11.37 0.87 2.70
N ILE A 64 -11.15 1.68 1.67
CA ILE A 64 -12.20 2.17 0.76
C ILE A 64 -12.86 1.00 0.02
N SER A 65 -12.08 0.00 -0.41
CA SER A 65 -12.63 -1.18 -1.10
C SER A 65 -13.56 -1.99 -0.20
N TYR A 66 -13.17 -2.22 1.06
CA TYR A 66 -14.04 -2.88 2.03
C TYR A 66 -15.28 -2.05 2.39
N GLY A 67 -15.14 -0.73 2.50
CA GLY A 67 -16.28 0.16 2.72
C GLY A 67 -17.30 0.05 1.58
N ILE A 68 -16.86 0.14 0.33
CA ILE A 68 -17.75 0.02 -0.85
C ILE A 68 -18.44 -1.35 -0.91
N LEU A 69 -17.75 -2.44 -0.52
CA LEU A 69 -18.34 -3.77 -0.39
C LEU A 69 -19.49 -3.80 0.63
N ASP A 70 -19.29 -3.18 1.80
CA ASP A 70 -20.30 -3.11 2.86
C ASP A 70 -21.53 -2.28 2.43
N PHE A 71 -21.33 -1.17 1.72
CA PHE A 71 -22.42 -0.35 1.18
C PHE A 71 -23.20 -1.02 0.04
N VAL A 72 -22.63 -2.02 -0.64
CA VAL A 72 -23.29 -2.76 -1.72
C VAL A 72 -24.05 -3.98 -1.19
N ASP A 73 -23.66 -4.49 -0.02
CA ASP A 73 -24.34 -5.61 0.64
C ASP A 73 -25.60 -5.16 1.41
N HIS A 74 -25.68 -3.88 1.79
CA HIS A 74 -26.83 -3.25 2.46
C HIS A 74 -27.81 -2.58 1.47
#